data_AF-A0A2T7NNH2-F1
#
_entry.id   AF-A0A2T7NNH2-F1
#
_cell.length_a   1.000
_cell.length_b   1.000
_cell.length_c   1.000
_cell.angle_alpha   90.00
_cell.angle_beta   90.00
_cell.angle_gamma   90.00
#
_symmetry.space_group_name_H-M   'P 1'
#
loop_
_entity.id
_entity.type
_entity.pdbx_description
1 polymer ?
#
loop_
_entity_poly.entity_id
_entity_poly.type
_entity_poly.pdbx_seq_one_letter_code
_entity_poly.pdbx_strand_id
1 'polypeptide(L)'
;MAATSGVHADSTMEIQIVHSRSGDIITTLGDLHAKSTVGDIKKAFFKEKSKYYPDRQSFRTEPRGKVIKDTETLESLGIKNGGKLYFKDLGPQVGWTTVFLTEYAGPLVIYLAFYTRPALIYGAEAATLPYAKVVNIAAGCWTFHYAKRLLETIFVHRFSHATMPIRNIFKNSLYYWGFAAFVAYFVNHPLYTPPAYGDIQVYGGLAVFALSELGNFSIHLALRSLRPPGLHIHNDTEYEFSDMLL
;
A
#
# COMPACT_ATOMS: atom_id res chain seq x y z
N MET A 1 36.68 -11.14 -51.93
CA MET A 1 36.20 -10.30 -50.81
C MET A 1 34.99 -10.97 -50.20
N ALA A 2 35.19 -11.76 -49.15
CA ALA A 2 34.09 -12.33 -48.37
C ALA A 2 33.68 -11.31 -47.31
N ALA A 3 32.46 -10.79 -47.40
CA ALA A 3 31.89 -9.92 -46.39
C ALA A 3 31.61 -10.75 -45.12
N THR A 4 32.43 -10.55 -44.09
CA THR A 4 32.13 -11.03 -42.74
C THR A 4 30.93 -10.25 -42.22
N SER A 5 29.79 -10.91 -42.14
CA SER A 5 28.61 -10.47 -41.40
C SER A 5 28.99 -10.32 -39.93
N GLY A 6 29.26 -9.07 -39.51
CA GLY A 6 29.48 -8.73 -38.12
C GLY A 6 28.22 -9.01 -37.32
N VAL A 7 28.26 -10.05 -36.49
CA VAL A 7 27.38 -10.15 -35.33
C VAL A 7 27.69 -8.93 -34.49
N HIS A 8 26.78 -7.95 -34.44
CA HIS A 8 26.88 -6.83 -33.50
C HIS A 8 26.86 -7.43 -32.09
N ALA A 9 28.05 -7.65 -31.51
CA ALA A 9 28.20 -7.91 -30.10
C ALA A 9 27.56 -6.73 -29.39
N ASP A 10 26.50 -6.99 -28.61
CA ASP A 10 25.84 -5.98 -27.79
C ASP A 10 26.89 -5.40 -26.85
N SER A 11 27.36 -4.18 -27.14
CA SER A 11 28.50 -3.58 -26.46
C SER A 11 28.15 -3.38 -24.99
N THR A 12 28.88 -4.05 -24.11
CA THR A 12 28.74 -3.91 -22.66
C THR A 12 29.08 -2.49 -22.23
N MET A 13 28.35 -1.98 -21.26
CA MET A 13 28.46 -0.63 -20.72
C MET A 13 28.71 -0.67 -19.21
N GLU A 14 29.47 0.31 -18.75
CA GLU A 14 29.68 0.59 -17.34
C GLU A 14 28.87 1.82 -16.92
N ILE A 15 28.12 1.72 -15.83
CA ILE A 15 27.30 2.81 -15.30
C ILE A 15 27.71 3.14 -13.87
N GLN A 16 28.03 4.40 -13.62
CA GLN A 16 28.37 4.90 -12.28
C GLN A 16 27.10 5.17 -11.48
N ILE A 17 26.99 4.56 -10.31
CA ILE A 17 25.92 4.84 -9.35
C ILE A 17 26.43 5.89 -8.35
N VAL A 18 25.79 7.05 -8.37
CA VAL A 18 26.18 8.23 -7.60
C VAL A 18 25.14 8.55 -6.54
N HIS A 19 25.55 8.89 -5.33
CA HIS A 19 24.61 9.29 -4.28
C HIS A 19 23.96 10.64 -4.64
N SER A 20 22.62 10.69 -4.66
CA SER A 20 21.89 11.83 -5.22
C SER A 20 22.08 13.15 -4.47
N ARG A 21 22.51 13.10 -3.20
CA ARG A 21 22.71 14.30 -2.37
C ARG A 21 24.17 14.72 -2.23
N SER A 22 25.07 13.77 -2.00
CA SER A 22 26.50 14.08 -1.78
C SER A 22 27.30 14.11 -3.07
N GLY A 23 26.83 13.45 -4.14
CA GLY A 23 27.57 13.33 -5.39
C GLY A 23 28.68 12.27 -5.36
N ASP A 24 28.81 11.53 -4.26
CA ASP A 24 29.82 10.48 -4.12
C ASP A 24 29.48 9.28 -5.01
N ILE A 25 30.50 8.71 -5.66
CA ILE A 25 30.34 7.46 -6.40
C ILE A 25 30.22 6.32 -5.38
N ILE A 26 29.09 5.61 -5.41
CA ILE A 26 28.81 4.47 -4.52
C ILE A 26 29.42 3.20 -5.08
N THR A 27 29.24 2.96 -6.38
CA THR A 27 29.80 1.85 -7.14
C THR A 27 29.71 2.11 -8.64
N THR A 28 30.37 1.28 -9.44
CA THR A 28 30.24 1.26 -10.91
C THR A 28 29.79 -0.14 -11.31
N LEU A 29 28.64 -0.23 -11.98
CA LEU A 29 28.06 -1.49 -12.44
C LEU A 29 28.52 -1.76 -13.87
N GLY A 30 29.12 -2.93 -14.09
CA GLY A 30 29.50 -3.43 -15.42
C GLY A 30 28.46 -4.41 -16.01
N ASP A 31 28.77 -4.98 -17.18
CA ASP A 31 27.97 -5.99 -17.87
C ASP A 31 26.51 -5.57 -18.17
N LEU A 32 26.28 -4.27 -18.34
CA LEU A 32 24.99 -3.71 -18.75
C LEU A 32 24.96 -3.49 -20.27
N HIS A 33 23.77 -3.45 -20.85
CA HIS A 33 23.56 -3.22 -22.28
C HIS A 33 22.62 -2.03 -22.50
N ALA A 34 22.57 -1.50 -23.72
CA ALA A 34 21.68 -0.37 -24.06
C ALA A 34 20.20 -0.66 -23.69
N LYS A 35 19.79 -1.92 -23.85
CA LYS A 35 18.44 -2.42 -23.54
C LYS A 35 18.23 -2.82 -22.08
N SER A 36 19.27 -2.81 -21.25
CA SER A 36 19.12 -3.10 -19.82
C SER A 36 18.16 -2.09 -19.20
N THR A 37 17.22 -2.60 -18.43
CA THR A 37 16.19 -1.77 -17.79
C THR A 37 16.69 -1.23 -16.45
N VAL A 38 16.06 -0.19 -15.93
CA VAL A 38 16.29 0.28 -14.56
C VAL A 38 16.04 -0.84 -13.55
N GLY A 39 15.08 -1.74 -13.80
CA GLY A 39 14.87 -2.94 -13.00
C GLY A 39 16.09 -3.87 -12.96
N ASP A 40 16.82 -4.01 -14.07
CA ASP A 40 18.06 -4.80 -14.12
C ASP A 40 19.20 -4.11 -13.37
N ILE A 41 19.29 -2.78 -13.47
CA ILE A 41 20.23 -1.97 -12.69
C ILE A 41 19.97 -2.13 -11.20
N LYS A 42 18.69 -2.12 -10.77
CA LYS A 42 18.33 -2.36 -9.37
C LYS A 42 18.79 -3.72 -8.88
N LYS A 43 18.61 -4.77 -9.70
CA LYS A 43 19.08 -6.13 -9.37
C LYS A 43 20.61 -6.19 -9.30
N ALA A 44 21.31 -5.59 -10.25
CA ALA A 44 22.78 -5.53 -10.25
C ALA A 44 23.33 -4.78 -9.03
N PHE A 45 22.76 -3.61 -8.72
CA PHE A 45 23.13 -2.83 -7.54
C PHE A 45 22.87 -3.60 -6.24
N PHE A 46 21.76 -4.34 -6.15
CA PHE A 46 21.47 -5.18 -4.98
C PHE A 46 22.49 -6.32 -4.80
N LYS A 47 22.98 -6.92 -5.90
CA LYS A 47 24.04 -7.95 -5.83
C LYS A 47 25.33 -7.40 -5.21
N GLU A 48 25.72 -6.17 -5.55
CA GLU A 48 26.92 -5.53 -4.98
C GLU A 48 26.68 -4.92 -3.59
N LYS A 49 25.48 -4.37 -3.35
CA LYS A 49 25.10 -3.66 -2.13
C LYS A 49 23.79 -4.22 -1.59
N SER A 50 23.87 -5.41 -1.00
CA SER A 50 22.71 -6.17 -0.47
C SER A 50 21.83 -5.43 0.53
N LYS A 51 22.34 -4.37 1.19
CA LYS A 51 21.54 -3.48 2.04
C LYS A 51 20.38 -2.81 1.27
N TYR A 52 20.60 -2.50 -0.01
CA TYR A 52 19.67 -1.75 -0.84
C TYR A 52 18.89 -2.72 -1.75
N TYR A 53 17.92 -3.44 -1.20
CA TYR A 53 17.03 -4.26 -2.03
C TYR A 53 16.19 -3.40 -2.99
N PRO A 54 15.74 -3.93 -4.15
CA PRO A 54 15.21 -3.15 -5.26
C PRO A 54 14.17 -2.07 -4.91
N ASP A 55 13.22 -2.36 -4.03
CA ASP A 55 12.17 -1.42 -3.65
C ASP A 55 12.69 -0.21 -2.84
N ARG A 56 13.83 -0.34 -2.15
CA ARG A 56 14.48 0.80 -1.47
C ARG A 56 15.14 1.77 -2.44
N GLN A 57 15.35 1.36 -3.69
CA GLN A 57 16.18 2.08 -4.63
C GLN A 57 15.32 3.05 -5.46
N SER A 58 15.66 4.34 -5.37
CA SER A 58 15.14 5.37 -6.27
C SER A 58 16.28 5.89 -7.13
N PHE A 59 16.20 5.63 -8.44
CA PHE A 59 17.14 6.16 -9.41
C PHE A 59 16.58 7.39 -10.12
N ARG A 60 17.50 8.26 -10.58
CA ARG A 60 17.23 9.51 -11.31
C ARG A 60 18.36 9.75 -12.30
N THR A 61 18.07 10.41 -13.41
CA THR A 61 19.11 10.87 -14.37
C THR A 61 19.86 12.11 -13.87
N GLU A 62 19.26 12.88 -12.96
CA GLU A 62 19.83 14.08 -12.36
C GLU A 62 19.72 14.04 -10.82
N PRO A 63 20.59 14.74 -10.07
CA PRO A 63 20.59 14.71 -8.60
C PRO A 63 19.24 15.03 -7.96
N ARG A 64 18.47 15.94 -8.59
CA ARG A 64 17.13 16.36 -8.16
C ARG A 64 16.05 16.14 -9.24
N GLY A 65 16.32 15.28 -10.21
CA GLY A 65 15.40 14.97 -11.31
C GLY A 65 14.21 14.12 -10.87
N LYS A 66 13.32 13.75 -11.80
CA LYS A 66 12.22 12.81 -11.54
C LYS A 66 12.75 11.39 -11.31
N VAL A 67 11.98 10.58 -10.59
CA VAL A 67 12.27 9.15 -10.45
C VAL A 67 12.00 8.47 -11.78
N ILE A 68 12.95 7.67 -12.26
CA ILE A 68 12.82 6.89 -13.49
C ILE A 68 12.12 5.55 -13.22
N LYS A 69 11.36 5.06 -14.20
CA LYS A 69 10.56 3.83 -14.08
C LYS A 69 11.42 2.60 -14.32
N ASP A 70 11.06 1.51 -13.65
CA ASP A 70 11.81 0.25 -13.73
C ASP A 70 11.83 -0.37 -15.14
N THR A 71 10.86 -0.01 -15.99
CA THR A 71 10.74 -0.46 -17.38
C THR A 71 11.55 0.37 -18.38
N GLU A 72 12.02 1.56 -18.00
CA GLU A 72 12.83 2.39 -18.88
C GLU A 72 14.20 1.75 -19.08
N THR A 73 14.71 1.85 -20.30
CA THR A 73 16.01 1.31 -20.71
C THR A 73 17.09 2.39 -20.62
N LEU A 74 18.35 1.99 -20.51
CA LEU A 74 19.47 2.93 -20.59
C LEU A 74 19.45 3.75 -21.88
N GLU A 75 19.12 3.11 -23.01
CA GLU A 75 18.98 3.76 -24.32
C GLU A 75 17.88 4.84 -24.32
N SER A 76 16.67 4.51 -23.83
CA SER A 76 15.56 5.47 -23.77
C SER A 76 15.85 6.66 -22.85
N LEU A 77 16.71 6.46 -21.86
CA LEU A 77 17.18 7.51 -20.94
C LEU A 77 18.38 8.30 -21.48
N GLY A 78 18.91 7.94 -22.66
CA GLY A 78 20.08 8.57 -23.27
C GLY A 78 21.39 8.31 -22.51
N ILE A 79 21.43 7.27 -21.67
CA ILE A 79 22.60 6.93 -20.86
C ILE A 79 23.56 6.08 -21.70
N LYS A 80 24.81 6.52 -21.79
CA LYS A 80 25.88 5.86 -22.54
C LYS A 80 26.89 5.20 -21.60
N ASN A 81 27.85 4.47 -22.17
CA ASN A 81 28.98 3.92 -21.42
C ASN A 81 29.72 5.01 -20.61
N GLY A 82 30.02 4.74 -19.34
CA GLY A 82 30.55 5.71 -18.38
C GLY A 82 29.51 6.69 -17.83
N GLY A 83 28.23 6.52 -18.17
CA GLY A 83 27.13 7.36 -17.72
C GLY A 83 26.88 7.27 -16.21
N LYS A 84 26.10 8.22 -15.70
CA LYS A 84 25.80 8.34 -14.26
C LYS A 84 24.31 8.16 -13.99
N LEU A 85 23.99 7.44 -12.92
CA LEU A 85 22.67 7.39 -12.32
C LEU A 85 22.73 7.83 -10.87
N TYR A 86 21.78 8.66 -10.46
CA TYR A 86 21.70 9.18 -9.10
C TYR A 86 20.77 8.32 -8.25
N PHE A 87 21.33 7.72 -7.22
CA PHE A 87 20.66 6.85 -6.27
C PHE A 87 20.24 7.59 -5.01
N LYS A 88 19.01 7.33 -4.57
CA LYS A 88 18.47 7.70 -3.27
C LYS A 88 17.91 6.46 -2.57
N ASP A 89 18.35 6.23 -1.33
CA ASP A 89 17.76 5.22 -0.45
C ASP A 89 16.43 5.75 0.12
N LEU A 90 15.34 5.04 -0.16
CA LEU A 90 14.00 5.34 0.37
C LEU A 90 13.81 4.85 1.82
N GLY A 91 14.77 4.09 2.35
CA GLY A 91 14.64 3.39 3.63
C GLY A 91 13.78 2.12 3.51
N PRO A 92 13.56 1.38 4.61
CA PRO A 92 12.77 0.16 4.59
C PRO A 92 11.36 0.37 4.02
N GLN A 93 11.05 -0.41 2.99
CA GLN A 93 9.78 -0.44 2.27
C GLN A 93 9.00 -1.71 2.59
N VAL A 94 7.67 -1.61 2.54
CA VAL A 94 6.72 -2.71 2.72
C VAL A 94 5.69 -2.70 1.59
N GLY A 95 5.20 -3.87 1.18
CA GLY A 95 4.15 -3.96 0.15
C GLY A 95 2.82 -3.36 0.60
N TRP A 96 2.09 -2.72 -0.32
CA TRP A 96 0.78 -2.11 -0.04
C TRP A 96 -0.26 -3.09 0.48
N THR A 97 -0.28 -4.33 -0.02
CA THR A 97 -1.18 -5.36 0.51
C THR A 97 -0.98 -5.57 2.01
N THR A 98 0.28 -5.71 2.46
CA THR A 98 0.60 -5.88 3.88
C THR A 98 0.19 -4.67 4.71
N VAL A 99 0.36 -3.48 4.16
CA VAL A 99 -0.03 -2.22 4.81
C VAL A 99 -1.53 -2.22 5.07
N PHE A 100 -2.34 -2.35 4.02
CA PHE A 100 -3.80 -2.29 4.14
C PHE A 100 -4.36 -3.43 4.99
N LEU A 101 -3.77 -4.63 4.90
CA LEU A 101 -4.14 -5.72 5.81
C LEU A 101 -3.87 -5.36 7.27
N THR A 102 -2.72 -4.77 7.57
CA THR A 102 -2.38 -4.36 8.95
C THR A 102 -3.29 -3.22 9.43
N GLU A 103 -3.50 -2.23 8.58
CA GLU A 103 -4.34 -1.06 8.88
C GLU A 103 -5.79 -1.46 9.16
N TYR A 104 -6.37 -2.38 8.38
CA TYR A 104 -7.77 -2.79 8.50
C TYR A 104 -8.01 -3.99 9.42
N ALA A 105 -7.01 -4.83 9.68
CA ALA A 105 -7.15 -5.92 10.66
C ALA A 105 -7.27 -5.38 12.08
N GLY A 106 -6.56 -4.29 12.41
CA GLY A 106 -6.63 -3.69 13.73
C GLY A 106 -8.03 -3.25 14.14
N PRO A 107 -8.75 -2.41 13.37
CA PRO A 107 -10.11 -2.01 13.67
C PRO A 107 -11.07 -3.17 13.88
N LEU A 108 -10.92 -4.25 13.11
CA LEU A 108 -11.73 -5.46 13.29
C LEU A 108 -11.44 -6.12 14.64
N VAL A 109 -10.17 -6.41 14.93
CA VAL A 109 -9.75 -7.09 16.17
C VAL A 109 -10.07 -6.24 17.40
N ILE A 110 -9.76 -4.94 17.35
CA ILE A 110 -9.96 -4.00 18.46
C ILE A 110 -11.45 -3.87 18.76
N TYR A 111 -12.30 -3.67 17.75
CA TYR A 111 -13.73 -3.55 17.98
C TYR A 111 -14.31 -4.82 18.61
N LEU A 112 -13.95 -6.00 18.09
CA LEU A 112 -14.40 -7.28 18.64
C LEU A 112 -13.89 -7.51 20.07
N ALA A 113 -12.66 -7.10 20.39
CA ALA A 113 -12.12 -7.16 21.74
C ALA A 113 -12.88 -6.25 22.71
N PHE A 114 -13.35 -5.09 22.28
CA PHE A 114 -14.20 -4.21 23.09
C PHE A 114 -15.63 -4.74 23.19
N TYR A 115 -16.13 -5.38 22.12
CA TYR A 115 -17.44 -6.01 22.10
C TYR A 115 -17.57 -7.09 23.17
N THR A 116 -16.50 -7.81 23.55
CA THR A 116 -16.55 -8.76 24.69
C THR A 116 -16.68 -8.09 26.07
N ARG A 117 -16.73 -6.76 26.14
CA ARG A 117 -16.79 -5.95 27.37
C ARG A 117 -15.74 -6.38 28.41
N PRO A 118 -14.43 -6.29 28.08
CA PRO A 118 -13.38 -6.74 28.98
C PRO A 118 -13.41 -5.99 30.32
N ALA A 119 -13.24 -6.73 31.41
CA ALA A 119 -13.35 -6.21 32.76
C ALA A 119 -12.42 -5.01 33.05
N LEU A 120 -11.24 -5.00 32.42
CA LEU A 120 -10.26 -3.92 32.54
C LEU A 120 -10.79 -2.57 32.02
N ILE A 121 -11.69 -2.58 31.04
CA ILE A 121 -12.22 -1.37 30.39
C ILE A 121 -13.56 -0.95 31.00
N TYR A 122 -14.44 -1.92 31.27
CA TYR A 122 -15.84 -1.64 31.61
C TYR A 122 -16.26 -2.09 33.02
N GLY A 123 -15.37 -2.74 33.79
CA GLY A 123 -15.64 -3.29 35.11
C GLY A 123 -15.96 -4.78 35.12
N ALA A 124 -15.79 -5.43 36.28
CA ALA A 124 -15.81 -6.89 36.43
C ALA A 124 -17.09 -7.58 35.92
N GLU A 125 -18.25 -6.93 36.06
CA GLU A 125 -19.56 -7.48 35.70
C GLU A 125 -20.05 -7.02 34.31
N ALA A 126 -19.26 -6.24 33.58
CA ALA A 126 -19.70 -5.66 32.32
C ALA A 126 -20.10 -6.69 31.26
N ALA A 127 -19.34 -7.80 31.18
CA ALA A 127 -19.60 -8.88 30.23
C ALA A 127 -20.89 -9.67 30.53
N THR A 128 -21.40 -9.62 31.76
CA THR A 128 -22.65 -10.31 32.12
C THR A 128 -23.89 -9.48 31.86
N LEU A 129 -23.73 -8.18 31.62
CA LEU A 129 -24.84 -7.28 31.34
C LEU A 129 -25.38 -7.50 29.92
N PRO A 130 -26.70 -7.38 29.70
CA PRO A 130 -27.28 -7.58 28.39
C PRO A 130 -26.80 -6.54 27.38
N TYR A 131 -26.82 -6.91 26.11
CA TYR A 131 -26.56 -6.00 24.99
C TYR A 131 -27.90 -5.51 24.44
N ALA A 132 -28.00 -4.21 24.16
CA ALA A 132 -29.09 -3.72 23.33
C ALA A 132 -28.98 -4.31 21.92
N LYS A 133 -30.11 -4.64 21.29
CA LYS A 133 -30.18 -5.25 19.95
C LYS A 133 -29.32 -4.49 18.92
N VAL A 134 -29.37 -3.15 18.96
CA VAL A 134 -28.60 -2.28 18.05
C VAL A 134 -27.08 -2.43 18.20
N VAL A 135 -26.57 -2.77 19.38
CA VAL A 135 -25.12 -2.98 19.60
C VAL A 135 -24.66 -4.24 18.86
N ASN A 136 -25.45 -5.31 18.90
CA ASN A 136 -25.16 -6.54 18.17
C ASN A 136 -25.24 -6.32 16.65
N ILE A 137 -26.21 -5.52 16.18
CA ILE A 137 -26.31 -5.12 14.77
C ILE A 137 -25.07 -4.30 14.37
N ALA A 138 -24.67 -3.32 15.18
CA ALA A 138 -23.50 -2.49 14.91
C ALA A 138 -22.21 -3.33 14.86
N ALA A 139 -22.04 -4.31 15.76
CA ALA A 139 -20.93 -5.24 15.74
C ALA A 139 -20.91 -6.10 14.48
N GLY A 140 -22.08 -6.57 14.03
CA GLY A 140 -22.24 -7.27 12.76
C GLY A 140 -21.84 -6.40 11.56
N CYS A 141 -22.35 -5.17 11.48
CA CYS A 141 -21.99 -4.22 10.42
C CYS A 141 -20.50 -3.90 10.40
N TRP A 142 -19.91 -3.61 11.56
CA TRP A 142 -18.48 -3.32 11.69
C TRP A 142 -17.62 -4.50 11.22
N THR A 143 -17.97 -5.70 11.68
CA THR A 143 -17.30 -6.94 11.28
C THR A 143 -17.40 -7.16 9.79
N PHE A 144 -18.60 -7.04 9.22
CA PHE A 144 -18.82 -7.19 7.79
C PHE A 144 -18.01 -6.18 6.97
N HIS A 145 -18.05 -4.91 7.34
CA HIS A 145 -17.32 -3.83 6.66
C HIS A 145 -15.81 -4.13 6.62
N TYR A 146 -15.19 -4.37 7.78
CA TYR A 146 -13.74 -4.60 7.80
C TYR A 146 -13.32 -5.96 7.23
N ALA A 147 -14.14 -7.01 7.39
CA ALA A 147 -13.90 -8.29 6.71
C ALA A 147 -13.93 -8.14 5.19
N LYS A 148 -14.94 -7.43 4.66
CA LYS A 148 -15.03 -7.07 3.25
C LYS A 148 -13.78 -6.29 2.80
N ARG A 149 -13.36 -5.24 3.51
CA ARG A 149 -12.12 -4.49 3.18
C ARG A 149 -10.88 -5.37 3.12
N LEU A 150 -10.72 -6.30 4.07
CA LEU A 150 -9.61 -7.25 4.08
C LEU A 150 -9.66 -8.19 2.86
N LEU A 151 -10.83 -8.73 2.54
CA LEU A 151 -11.02 -9.58 1.37
C LEU A 151 -10.79 -8.81 0.07
N GLU A 152 -11.29 -7.58 -0.05
CA GLU A 152 -11.06 -6.71 -1.20
C GLU A 152 -9.58 -6.38 -1.38
N THR A 153 -8.86 -6.13 -0.29
CA THR A 153 -7.40 -5.92 -0.32
C THR A 153 -6.65 -7.10 -0.91
N ILE A 154 -7.10 -8.33 -0.65
CA ILE A 154 -6.46 -9.57 -1.13
C ILE A 154 -6.89 -9.90 -2.57
N PHE A 155 -8.19 -9.82 -2.87
CA PHE A 155 -8.78 -10.41 -4.08
C PHE A 155 -9.19 -9.39 -5.15
N VAL A 156 -9.44 -8.15 -4.77
CA VAL A 156 -10.00 -7.11 -5.66
C VAL A 156 -8.94 -6.07 -6.01
N HIS A 157 -8.23 -5.53 -5.02
CA HIS A 157 -7.30 -4.42 -5.21
C HIS A 157 -6.09 -4.80 -6.07
N ARG A 158 -5.72 -3.87 -6.96
CA ARG A 158 -4.52 -3.94 -7.80
C ARG A 158 -3.70 -2.69 -7.57
N PHE A 159 -2.65 -2.81 -6.76
CA PHE A 159 -1.76 -1.70 -6.43
C PHE A 159 -0.79 -1.41 -7.59
N SER A 160 -0.65 -0.14 -7.95
CA SER A 160 0.27 0.31 -9.00
C SER A 160 1.70 0.38 -8.48
N HIS A 161 1.91 1.04 -7.34
CA HIS A 161 3.20 1.02 -6.65
C HIS A 161 3.37 -0.30 -5.90
N ALA A 162 4.59 -0.84 -5.91
CA ALA A 162 4.87 -2.10 -5.21
C ALA A 162 4.89 -1.90 -3.69
N THR A 163 5.39 -0.76 -3.20
CA THR A 163 5.70 -0.57 -1.78
C THR A 163 5.55 0.86 -1.27
N MET A 164 5.56 1.01 0.06
CA MET A 164 5.61 2.29 0.78
C MET A 164 6.59 2.25 1.97
N PRO A 165 7.02 3.42 2.50
CA PRO A 165 7.89 3.47 3.68
C PRO A 165 7.22 2.92 4.94
N ILE A 166 7.90 2.02 5.65
CA ILE A 166 7.34 1.30 6.83
C ILE A 166 6.82 2.24 7.94
N ARG A 167 7.42 3.43 8.09
CA ARG A 167 7.04 4.40 9.13
C ARG A 167 5.59 4.89 8.98
N ASN A 168 5.06 4.86 7.77
CA ASN A 168 3.70 5.32 7.50
C ASN A 168 2.65 4.33 8.02
N ILE A 169 2.96 3.01 8.07
CA ILE A 169 2.05 2.01 8.64
C ILE A 169 1.67 2.38 10.07
N PHE A 170 2.65 2.77 10.90
CA PHE A 170 2.38 3.08 12.30
C PHE A 170 1.46 4.30 12.46
N LYS A 171 1.63 5.33 11.63
CA LYS A 171 0.80 6.54 11.68
C LYS A 171 -0.64 6.23 11.28
N ASN A 172 -0.81 5.54 10.15
CA ASN A 172 -2.13 5.16 9.64
C ASN A 172 -2.82 4.17 10.57
N SER A 173 -2.10 3.14 11.03
CA SER A 173 -2.63 2.15 11.97
C SER A 173 -3.05 2.82 13.27
N LEU A 174 -2.23 3.69 13.86
CA LEU A 174 -2.61 4.38 15.09
C LEU A 174 -3.91 5.18 14.93
N TYR A 175 -4.09 5.85 13.79
CA TYR A 175 -5.31 6.57 13.47
C TYR A 175 -6.53 5.63 13.40
N TYR A 176 -6.49 4.59 12.56
CA TYR A 176 -7.61 3.66 12.39
C TYR A 176 -7.91 2.86 13.66
N TRP A 177 -6.87 2.37 14.32
CA TRP A 177 -6.98 1.52 15.51
C TRP A 177 -7.48 2.32 16.70
N GLY A 178 -6.98 3.56 16.87
CA GLY A 178 -7.43 4.47 17.92
C GLY A 178 -8.88 4.90 17.70
N PHE A 179 -9.27 5.22 16.47
CA PHE A 179 -10.65 5.57 16.16
C PHE A 179 -11.60 4.37 16.34
N ALA A 180 -11.16 3.17 15.96
CA ALA A 180 -11.90 1.94 16.23
C ALA A 180 -12.11 1.71 17.73
N ALA A 181 -11.07 1.86 18.54
CA ALA A 181 -11.18 1.77 20.00
C ALA A 181 -12.14 2.83 20.56
N PHE A 182 -12.08 4.07 20.06
CA PHE A 182 -12.98 5.15 20.48
C PHE A 182 -14.44 4.82 20.17
N VAL A 183 -14.78 4.43 18.94
CA VAL A 183 -16.16 4.07 18.56
C VAL A 183 -16.62 2.83 19.32
N ALA A 184 -15.79 1.79 19.38
CA ALA A 184 -16.09 0.55 20.08
C ALA A 184 -16.32 0.77 21.57
N TYR A 185 -15.57 1.70 22.19
CA TYR A 185 -15.74 2.07 23.59
C TYR A 185 -17.19 2.46 23.90
N PHE A 186 -17.72 3.45 23.17
CA PHE A 186 -19.05 3.99 23.43
C PHE A 186 -20.17 3.04 23.00
N VAL A 187 -20.06 2.45 21.81
CA VAL A 187 -21.12 1.58 21.27
C VAL A 187 -21.30 0.32 22.12
N ASN A 188 -20.20 -0.26 22.61
CA ASN A 188 -20.26 -1.49 23.40
C ASN A 188 -20.39 -1.24 24.91
N HIS A 189 -20.43 0.02 25.36
CA HIS A 189 -20.47 0.36 26.78
C HIS A 189 -21.71 -0.28 27.47
N PRO A 190 -21.60 -0.80 28.70
CA PRO A 190 -22.76 -1.37 29.41
C PRO A 190 -23.91 -0.39 29.65
N LEU A 191 -23.58 0.90 29.77
CA LEU A 191 -24.53 2.01 29.93
C LEU A 191 -25.01 2.59 28.59
N TYR A 192 -24.81 1.90 27.47
CA TYR A 192 -25.26 2.35 26.17
C TYR A 192 -26.79 2.52 26.13
N THR A 193 -27.26 3.67 25.67
CA THR A 193 -28.68 3.97 25.49
C THR A 193 -29.08 3.81 24.02
N PRO A 194 -30.14 3.03 23.72
CA PRO A 194 -30.66 2.90 22.36
C PRO A 194 -31.07 4.24 21.74
N PRO A 195 -31.08 4.35 20.40
CA PRO A 195 -31.48 5.57 19.69
C PRO A 195 -32.91 6.03 20.05
N ALA A 196 -33.11 7.34 20.11
CA ALA A 196 -34.36 7.96 20.53
C ALA A 196 -35.57 7.60 19.64
N TYR A 197 -35.33 7.36 18.35
CA TYR A 197 -36.38 6.97 17.41
C TYR A 197 -36.54 5.43 17.30
N GLY A 198 -35.84 4.64 18.11
CA GLY A 198 -36.01 3.20 18.19
C GLY A 198 -35.72 2.44 16.89
N ASP A 199 -36.48 1.36 16.66
CA ASP A 199 -36.20 0.38 15.59
C ASP A 199 -36.24 0.99 14.18
N ILE A 200 -37.07 2.01 13.91
CA ILE A 200 -37.10 2.65 12.57
C ILE A 200 -35.77 3.33 12.24
N GLN A 201 -35.12 3.97 13.22
CA GLN A 201 -33.81 4.57 13.02
C GLN A 201 -32.71 3.51 12.88
N VAL A 202 -32.80 2.41 13.64
CA VAL A 202 -31.84 1.30 13.57
C VAL A 202 -31.91 0.61 12.20
N TYR A 203 -33.10 0.20 11.77
CA TYR A 203 -33.27 -0.50 10.50
C TYR A 203 -33.11 0.42 9.29
N GLY A 204 -33.49 1.68 9.40
CA GLY A 204 -33.19 2.70 8.39
C GLY A 204 -31.68 2.89 8.22
N GLY A 205 -30.93 3.03 9.32
CA GLY A 205 -29.47 3.10 9.30
C GLY A 205 -28.82 1.84 8.72
N LEU A 206 -29.34 0.66 9.05
CA LEU A 206 -28.88 -0.61 8.49
C LEU A 206 -29.11 -0.70 6.97
N ALA A 207 -30.26 -0.24 6.48
CA ALA A 207 -30.54 -0.20 5.04
C ALA A 207 -29.58 0.74 4.30
N VAL A 208 -29.34 1.93 4.86
CA VAL A 208 -28.34 2.88 4.32
C VAL A 208 -26.95 2.25 4.31
N PHE A 209 -26.54 1.62 5.42
CA PHE A 209 -25.26 0.89 5.50
C PHE A 209 -25.14 -0.16 4.39
N ALA A 210 -26.15 -1.01 4.21
CA ALA A 210 -26.12 -2.05 3.18
C ALA A 210 -25.99 -1.47 1.76
N LEU A 211 -26.73 -0.40 1.45
CA LEU A 211 -26.63 0.30 0.16
C LEU A 211 -25.24 0.91 -0.04
N SER A 212 -24.68 1.53 1.00
CA SER A 212 -23.33 2.10 0.97
C SER A 212 -22.26 1.03 0.76
N GLU A 213 -22.36 -0.12 1.42
CA GLU A 213 -21.41 -1.23 1.25
C GLU A 213 -21.44 -1.81 -0.16
N LEU A 214 -22.63 -2.00 -0.73
CA LEU A 214 -22.80 -2.46 -2.11
C LEU A 214 -22.27 -1.44 -3.12
N GLY A 215 -22.58 -0.16 -2.90
CA GLY A 215 -22.06 0.93 -3.73
C GLY A 215 -20.54 1.00 -3.70
N ASN A 216 -19.95 0.95 -2.50
CA ASN A 216 -18.50 0.94 -2.30
C ASN A 216 -17.85 -0.26 -3.02
N PHE A 217 -18.39 -1.47 -2.87
CA PHE A 217 -17.89 -2.66 -3.58
C PHE A 217 -17.95 -2.49 -5.11
N SER A 218 -19.07 -1.97 -5.63
CA SER A 218 -19.24 -1.73 -7.06
C SER A 218 -18.16 -0.79 -7.61
N ILE A 219 -17.82 0.26 -6.86
CA ILE A 219 -16.75 1.20 -7.24
C ILE A 219 -15.39 0.51 -7.18
N HIS A 220 -15.09 -0.30 -6.16
CA HIS A 220 -13.83 -1.05 -6.08
C HIS A 220 -13.66 -2.01 -7.26
N LEU A 221 -14.74 -2.68 -7.72
CA LEU A 221 -14.72 -3.49 -8.94
C LEU A 221 -14.49 -2.64 -10.19
N ALA A 222 -15.12 -1.48 -10.29
CA ALA A 222 -14.90 -0.55 -11.40
C ALA A 222 -13.45 -0.06 -11.46
N LEU A 223 -12.88 0.37 -10.33
CA LEU A 223 -11.49 0.81 -10.22
C LEU A 223 -10.50 -0.30 -10.56
N ARG A 224 -10.78 -1.54 -10.15
CA ARG A 224 -10.01 -2.72 -10.56
C ARG A 224 -10.01 -2.91 -12.07
N SER A 225 -11.15 -2.68 -12.73
CA SER A 225 -11.30 -2.85 -14.19
C SER A 225 -10.47 -1.84 -14.99
N LEU A 226 -10.22 -0.65 -14.44
CA LEU A 226 -9.36 0.38 -15.05
C LEU A 226 -7.88 -0.02 -15.10
N ARG A 227 -7.48 -1.08 -14.38
CA ARG A 227 -6.11 -1.60 -14.35
C ARG A 227 -6.08 -3.05 -14.83
N PRO A 228 -6.13 -3.32 -16.16
CA PRO A 228 -6.11 -4.67 -16.70
C PRO A 228 -4.86 -5.46 -16.25
N PRO A 229 -4.96 -6.78 -16.04
CA PRO A 229 -3.80 -7.59 -15.68
C PRO A 229 -2.79 -7.59 -16.84
N GLY A 230 -1.54 -7.22 -16.57
CA GLY A 230 -0.45 -7.22 -17.56
C GLY A 230 -0.17 -5.88 -18.25
N LEU A 231 -0.99 -4.84 -18.02
CA LEU A 231 -0.73 -3.48 -18.51
C LEU A 231 -0.22 -2.61 -17.36
N HIS A 232 1.09 -2.56 -17.15
CA HIS A 232 1.72 -1.57 -16.27
C HIS A 232 1.73 -0.19 -16.95
N ILE A 233 0.57 0.36 -17.30
CA ILE A 233 0.48 1.77 -17.70
C ILE A 233 0.49 2.60 -16.43
N HIS A 234 1.70 2.91 -15.96
CA HIS A 234 1.91 3.93 -14.94
C HIS A 234 1.70 5.31 -15.57
N ASN A 235 0.44 5.75 -15.63
CA ASN A 235 0.16 7.17 -15.73
C ASN A 235 0.31 7.77 -14.33
N ASP A 236 1.38 8.55 -14.18
CA ASP A 236 1.67 9.34 -13.00
C ASP A 236 0.67 10.49 -12.92
N THR A 237 -0.31 10.40 -12.01
CA THR A 237 -0.87 11.55 -11.28
C THR A 237 -1.86 11.04 -10.20
N GLU A 238 -1.50 11.27 -8.94
CA GLU A 238 -2.42 11.80 -7.94
C GLU A 238 -3.68 10.98 -7.57
N TYR A 239 -3.53 9.73 -7.11
CA TYR A 239 -4.64 9.00 -6.46
C TYR A 239 -4.23 8.13 -5.25
N GLU A 240 -3.08 8.40 -4.60
CA GLU A 240 -2.68 7.64 -3.40
C GLU A 240 -3.53 7.95 -2.15
N PHE A 241 -4.33 9.01 -2.17
CA PHE A 241 -5.19 9.40 -1.04
C PHE A 241 -6.65 8.94 -1.17
N SER A 242 -7.08 8.52 -2.37
CA SER A 242 -8.49 8.19 -2.63
C SER A 242 -8.89 6.83 -2.06
N ASP A 243 -7.98 5.85 -2.04
CA ASP A 243 -8.25 4.52 -1.47
C ASP A 243 -8.22 4.52 0.08
N MET A 244 -7.75 5.61 0.70
CA MET A 244 -7.72 5.79 2.16
C MET A 244 -9.00 6.41 2.74
N LEU A 245 -9.83 7.07 1.93
CA LEU A 245 -10.97 7.89 2.39
C LEU A 245 -12.36 7.32 2.09
N LEU A 246 -12.45 6.12 1.51
CA LEU A 246 -13.70 5.38 1.33
C LEU A 246 -13.61 4.03 2.04
#